data_AF-A0A382QVT3-F1
#
_entry.id   AF-A0A382QVT3-F1
#
_cell.length_a   1.000
_cell.length_b   1.000
_cell.length_c   1.000
_cell.angle_alpha   90.00
_cell.angle_beta   90.00
_cell.angle_gamma   90.00
#
_symmetry.space_group_name_H-M   'P 1'
#
loop_
_entity.id
_entity.type
_entity.pdbx_description
1 polymer ?
#
loop_
_entity_poly.entity_id
_entity_poly.type
_entity_poly.pdbx_seq_one_letter_code
_entity_poly.pdbx_strand_id
1 'polypeptide(L)'
;TSLFVKELNEGKPDLFVTSGHATEKDLQLGFRYRNGVFRCKNGSLFGSDLSGQRHVVKSPNPKVYMPIGNCLMGHLQGPDSMAAAFLKSAGVHQMMGYVEVTWYGYMGWGCLDYFVEQPGRYTFNEAFFANHHALIHRLETSFPEIARHIPSNSRARPHIGRPSPEARKLRLGTNDARGLLFDRDIVAFYGDPAWQAKMADGKLNWEQILVREGDEHRFTVLPKLGRNSYQPVNTNGVQRGYRPFISFFDKRIGPAKIVSGQELNPVVTDTFILVPNPPSKQPPKSIEIVFRAKDADASH
;
A
#
# COMPACT_ATOMS: atom_id res chain seq x y z
N THR A 1 -21.79 -15.93 0.02
CA THR A 1 -21.36 -15.63 -1.37
C THR A 1 -22.47 -15.03 -2.18
N SER A 2 -23.69 -15.59 -2.21
CA SER A 2 -24.82 -15.02 -2.97
C SER A 2 -25.07 -13.53 -2.71
N LEU A 3 -25.04 -13.10 -1.43
CA LEU A 3 -25.15 -11.69 -1.06
C LEU A 3 -24.05 -10.81 -1.70
N PHE A 4 -22.77 -11.21 -1.58
CA PHE A 4 -21.67 -10.47 -2.21
C PHE A 4 -21.79 -10.43 -3.74
N VAL A 5 -22.19 -11.52 -4.38
CA VAL A 5 -22.42 -11.56 -5.83
C VAL A 5 -23.54 -10.61 -6.23
N LYS A 6 -24.64 -10.59 -5.46
CA LYS A 6 -25.75 -9.65 -5.67
C LYS A 6 -25.26 -8.20 -5.57
N GLU A 7 -24.55 -7.85 -4.50
CA GLU A 7 -24.02 -6.49 -4.31
C GLU A 7 -23.07 -6.06 -5.45
N LEU A 8 -22.18 -6.95 -5.88
CA LEU A 8 -21.29 -6.70 -7.02
C LEU A 8 -22.07 -6.48 -8.31
N ASN A 9 -23.11 -7.29 -8.57
CA ASN A 9 -23.90 -7.19 -9.80
C ASN A 9 -24.86 -5.99 -9.82
N GLU A 10 -25.33 -5.56 -8.65
CA GLU A 10 -26.12 -4.33 -8.49
C GLU A 10 -25.27 -3.06 -8.59
N GLY A 11 -23.93 -3.21 -8.71
CA GLY A 11 -23.01 -2.10 -8.90
C GLY A 11 -22.85 -1.21 -7.67
N LYS A 12 -23.12 -1.73 -6.47
CA LYS A 12 -23.06 -0.94 -5.23
C LYS A 12 -21.64 -0.62 -4.74
N PRO A 13 -20.66 -1.55 -4.76
CA PRO A 13 -19.35 -1.28 -4.17
C PRO A 13 -18.35 -0.72 -5.19
N ASP A 14 -17.72 0.41 -4.86
CA ASP A 14 -16.60 0.98 -5.62
C ASP A 14 -15.23 0.53 -5.08
N LEU A 15 -15.21 -0.06 -3.88
CA LEU A 15 -14.04 -0.66 -3.24
C LEU A 15 -14.41 -2.03 -2.69
N PHE A 16 -13.61 -3.05 -3.04
CA PHE A 16 -13.72 -4.38 -2.48
C PHE A 16 -12.43 -4.74 -1.74
N VAL A 17 -12.51 -5.02 -0.44
CA VAL A 17 -11.34 -5.32 0.41
C VAL A 17 -11.49 -6.73 0.96
N THR A 18 -10.45 -7.55 0.80
CA THR A 18 -10.48 -8.93 1.28
C THR A 18 -9.16 -9.33 1.94
N SER A 19 -9.25 -10.23 2.90
CA SER A 19 -8.11 -10.83 3.60
C SER A 19 -8.51 -12.23 4.05
N GLY A 20 -7.58 -13.19 4.03
CA GLY A 20 -7.86 -14.60 4.33
C GLY A 20 -7.33 -15.58 3.27
N HIS A 21 -7.79 -16.82 3.32
CA HIS A 21 -7.31 -17.86 2.42
C HIS A 21 -7.74 -17.63 0.97
N ALA A 22 -6.77 -17.67 0.08
CA ALA A 22 -6.96 -17.60 -1.35
C ALA A 22 -5.88 -18.40 -2.09
N THR A 23 -6.21 -18.78 -3.31
CA THR A 23 -5.31 -19.35 -4.32
C THR A 23 -5.52 -18.57 -5.62
N GLU A 24 -4.81 -18.93 -6.69
CA GLU A 24 -5.11 -18.43 -8.03
C GLU A 24 -6.51 -18.81 -8.51
N LYS A 25 -7.19 -19.77 -7.86
CA LYS A 25 -8.46 -20.35 -8.33
C LYS A 25 -9.64 -20.04 -7.41
N ASP A 26 -9.38 -19.65 -6.17
CA ASP A 26 -10.44 -19.44 -5.19
C ASP A 26 -10.11 -18.41 -4.11
N LEU A 27 -11.15 -17.81 -3.56
CA LEU A 27 -11.10 -16.90 -2.42
C LEU A 27 -12.16 -17.31 -1.40
N GLN A 28 -11.70 -17.66 -0.21
CA GLN A 28 -12.58 -18.01 0.91
C GLN A 28 -13.06 -16.75 1.61
N LEU A 29 -14.38 -16.63 1.76
CA LEU A 29 -14.97 -15.54 2.53
C LEU A 29 -14.97 -15.92 4.00
N GLY A 30 -14.06 -15.35 4.78
CA GLY A 30 -13.95 -15.60 6.22
C GLY A 30 -12.95 -16.69 6.60
N PHE A 31 -12.47 -16.62 7.85
CA PHE A 31 -11.42 -17.48 8.39
C PHE A 31 -12.00 -18.42 9.44
N ARG A 32 -11.83 -19.74 9.26
CA ARG A 32 -12.18 -20.82 10.21
C ARG A 32 -13.68 -21.09 10.44
N TYR A 33 -14.57 -20.71 9.51
CA TYR A 33 -15.97 -21.15 9.55
C TYR A 33 -16.50 -21.51 8.17
N ARG A 34 -17.51 -22.38 8.14
CA ARG A 34 -18.08 -22.90 6.90
C ARG A 34 -18.82 -21.80 6.14
N ASN A 35 -18.31 -21.45 4.96
CA ASN A 35 -18.86 -20.41 4.10
C ASN A 35 -18.76 -20.77 2.62
N GLY A 36 -19.45 -19.98 1.78
CA GLY A 36 -19.25 -20.03 0.34
C GLY A 36 -17.87 -19.50 -0.08
N VAL A 37 -17.51 -19.79 -1.32
CA VAL A 37 -16.19 -19.48 -1.91
C VAL A 37 -16.37 -18.75 -3.24
N PHE A 38 -15.56 -17.74 -3.51
CA PHE A 38 -15.43 -17.18 -4.86
C PHE A 38 -14.47 -18.04 -5.67
N ARG A 39 -14.79 -18.26 -6.95
CA ARG A 39 -13.97 -19.02 -7.90
C ARG A 39 -13.93 -18.34 -9.24
N CYS A 40 -12.94 -18.70 -10.06
CA CYS A 40 -12.80 -18.19 -11.42
C CYS A 40 -12.83 -19.32 -12.46
N LYS A 41 -13.31 -18.98 -13.67
CA LYS A 41 -13.14 -19.79 -14.88
C LYS A 41 -13.24 -18.92 -16.13
N ASN A 42 -12.30 -19.03 -17.06
CA ASN A 42 -12.26 -18.29 -18.34
C ASN A 42 -12.42 -16.77 -18.17
N GLY A 43 -11.80 -16.21 -17.13
CA GLY A 43 -11.87 -14.80 -16.74
C GLY A 43 -13.22 -14.38 -16.16
N SER A 44 -14.10 -15.33 -15.82
CA SER A 44 -15.36 -15.05 -15.15
C SER A 44 -15.28 -15.43 -13.69
N LEU A 45 -15.57 -14.47 -12.81
CA LEU A 45 -15.73 -14.65 -11.37
C LEU A 45 -17.13 -15.17 -11.06
N PHE A 46 -17.25 -16.11 -10.12
CA PHE A 46 -18.54 -16.58 -9.61
C PHE A 46 -18.43 -16.99 -8.14
N GLY A 47 -19.51 -16.78 -7.39
CA GLY A 47 -19.65 -17.32 -6.04
C GLY A 47 -20.24 -18.73 -6.08
N SER A 48 -19.64 -19.67 -5.35
CA SER A 48 -20.26 -20.95 -4.99
C SER A 48 -20.76 -20.84 -3.56
N ASP A 49 -22.04 -21.11 -3.31
CA ASP A 49 -22.56 -21.19 -1.94
C ASP A 49 -22.41 -22.60 -1.34
N LEU A 50 -22.92 -22.78 -0.12
CA LEU A 50 -22.80 -24.04 0.63
C LEU A 50 -23.61 -25.19 0.04
N SER A 51 -24.58 -24.90 -0.83
CA SER A 51 -25.33 -25.91 -1.59
C SER A 51 -24.60 -26.32 -2.88
N GLY A 52 -23.55 -25.60 -3.26
CA GLY A 52 -22.85 -25.76 -4.53
C GLY A 52 -23.46 -24.96 -5.68
N GLN A 53 -24.53 -24.18 -5.44
CA GLN A 53 -25.11 -23.31 -6.44
C GLN A 53 -24.11 -22.21 -6.83
N ARG A 54 -23.99 -21.98 -8.14
CA ARG A 54 -23.12 -20.98 -8.73
C ARG A 54 -23.88 -19.70 -9.03
N HIS A 55 -23.29 -18.58 -8.63
CA HIS A 55 -23.80 -17.23 -8.83
C HIS A 55 -22.76 -16.42 -9.60
N VAL A 56 -23.03 -16.10 -10.86
CA VAL A 56 -22.06 -15.41 -11.75
C VAL A 56 -21.93 -13.94 -11.36
N VAL A 57 -20.69 -13.44 -11.34
CA VAL A 57 -20.40 -12.01 -11.17
C VAL A 57 -20.25 -11.35 -12.53
N LYS A 58 -21.09 -10.35 -12.78
CA LYS A 58 -21.03 -9.38 -13.88
C LYS A 58 -21.24 -8.01 -13.27
N SER A 59 -20.18 -7.45 -12.72
CA SER A 59 -20.28 -6.17 -12.04
C SER A 59 -20.19 -5.02 -13.05
N PRO A 60 -21.16 -4.09 -13.07
CA PRO A 60 -21.25 -3.07 -14.12
C PRO A 60 -20.39 -1.83 -13.84
N ASN A 61 -20.08 -1.53 -12.58
CA ASN A 61 -19.35 -0.32 -12.18
C ASN A 61 -17.82 -0.56 -12.13
N PRO A 62 -16.99 0.45 -12.42
CA PRO A 62 -15.56 0.41 -12.14
C PRO A 62 -15.32 0.33 -10.63
N LYS A 63 -14.32 -0.43 -10.18
CA LYS A 63 -13.96 -0.51 -8.77
C LYS A 63 -12.48 -0.78 -8.53
N VAL A 64 -12.04 -0.45 -7.32
CA VAL A 64 -10.75 -0.87 -6.77
C VAL A 64 -10.92 -2.20 -6.06
N TYR A 65 -9.97 -3.12 -6.25
CA TYR A 65 -9.87 -4.34 -5.47
C TYR A 65 -8.57 -4.40 -4.65
N MET A 66 -8.72 -4.60 -3.33
CA MET A 66 -7.62 -4.68 -2.37
C MET A 66 -7.62 -6.04 -1.65
N PRO A 67 -6.99 -7.07 -2.23
CA PRO A 67 -6.71 -8.34 -1.56
C PRO A 67 -5.55 -8.22 -0.55
N ILE A 68 -5.72 -7.36 0.47
CA ILE A 68 -4.67 -6.87 1.38
C ILE A 68 -3.91 -7.95 2.17
N GLY A 69 -4.50 -9.13 2.32
CA GLY A 69 -3.91 -10.25 3.04
C GLY A 69 -4.25 -11.59 2.42
N ASN A 70 -4.57 -11.61 1.13
CA ASN A 70 -4.84 -12.85 0.40
C ASN A 70 -3.60 -13.29 -0.37
N CYS A 71 -3.27 -14.58 -0.28
CA CYS A 71 -2.23 -15.20 -1.08
C CYS A 71 -2.60 -15.23 -2.56
N LEU A 72 -1.61 -15.09 -3.45
CA LEU A 72 -1.71 -15.40 -4.89
C LEU A 72 -2.78 -14.61 -5.68
N MET A 73 -3.44 -13.63 -5.06
CA MET A 73 -4.45 -12.80 -5.72
C MET A 73 -3.88 -11.81 -6.72
N GLY A 74 -2.58 -11.53 -6.66
CA GLY A 74 -1.85 -10.84 -7.71
C GLY A 74 -1.32 -11.77 -8.79
N HIS A 75 -1.32 -13.10 -8.59
CA HIS A 75 -0.70 -14.01 -9.54
C HIS A 75 -1.58 -14.21 -10.80
N LEU A 76 -1.32 -13.40 -11.82
CA LEU A 76 -2.03 -13.45 -13.11
C LEU A 76 -1.48 -14.58 -13.99
N GLN A 77 -1.94 -15.80 -13.74
CA GLN A 77 -1.55 -17.00 -14.49
C GLN A 77 -2.62 -17.41 -15.50
N GLY A 78 -2.82 -16.57 -16.54
CA GLY A 78 -3.79 -16.82 -17.59
C GLY A 78 -5.26 -16.57 -17.17
N PRO A 79 -6.22 -16.93 -18.05
CA PRO A 79 -7.63 -16.56 -17.88
C PRO A 79 -8.30 -17.27 -16.69
N ASP A 80 -7.78 -18.40 -16.23
CA ASP A 80 -8.30 -19.11 -15.06
C ASP A 80 -7.68 -18.62 -13.75
N SER A 81 -7.17 -17.40 -13.67
CA SER A 81 -6.70 -16.80 -12.41
C SER A 81 -7.75 -15.86 -11.80
N MET A 82 -7.78 -15.78 -10.47
CA MET A 82 -8.65 -14.86 -9.75
C MET A 82 -8.36 -13.41 -10.16
N ALA A 83 -7.08 -13.04 -10.34
CA ALA A 83 -6.68 -11.73 -10.86
C ALA A 83 -7.37 -11.41 -12.21
N ALA A 84 -7.28 -12.32 -13.19
CA ALA A 84 -7.93 -12.13 -14.48
C ALA A 84 -9.46 -12.05 -14.37
N ALA A 85 -10.06 -12.84 -13.48
CA ALA A 85 -11.51 -12.83 -13.28
C ALA A 85 -12.02 -11.55 -12.62
N PHE A 86 -11.29 -11.01 -11.65
CA PHE A 86 -11.60 -9.72 -11.03
C PHE A 86 -11.52 -8.58 -12.03
N LEU A 87 -10.44 -8.51 -12.81
CA LEU A 87 -10.24 -7.50 -13.86
C LEU A 87 -11.31 -7.59 -14.95
N LYS A 88 -11.67 -8.80 -15.41
CA LYS A 88 -12.57 -8.98 -16.55
C LYS A 88 -14.06 -8.91 -16.19
N SER A 89 -14.52 -9.64 -15.16
CA SER A 89 -15.97 -9.79 -14.90
C SER A 89 -16.46 -9.10 -13.63
N ALA A 90 -15.56 -8.77 -12.70
CA ALA A 90 -15.93 -8.06 -11.47
C ALA A 90 -15.77 -6.54 -11.57
N GLY A 91 -15.46 -6.00 -12.76
CA GLY A 91 -15.36 -4.56 -13.00
C GLY A 91 -14.16 -3.90 -12.32
N VAL A 92 -13.15 -4.66 -11.91
CA VAL A 92 -11.95 -4.11 -11.27
C VAL A 92 -11.11 -3.36 -12.30
N HIS A 93 -10.88 -2.08 -12.05
CA HIS A 93 -10.07 -1.21 -12.91
C HIS A 93 -8.67 -0.97 -12.35
N GLN A 94 -8.51 -1.08 -11.03
CA GLN A 94 -7.21 -1.12 -10.37
C GLN A 94 -7.22 -2.13 -9.22
N MET A 95 -6.13 -2.86 -9.06
CA MET A 95 -5.89 -3.73 -7.92
C MET A 95 -4.41 -3.87 -7.61
N MET A 96 -4.10 -4.19 -6.37
CA MET A 96 -2.80 -4.77 -6.01
C MET A 96 -2.98 -6.22 -5.60
N GLY A 97 -1.89 -6.97 -5.50
CA GLY A 97 -1.97 -8.33 -4.96
C GLY A 97 -0.63 -9.01 -4.84
N TYR A 98 -0.56 -9.91 -3.86
CA TYR A 98 0.57 -10.81 -3.66
C TYR A 98 0.62 -11.83 -4.81
N VAL A 99 1.76 -11.94 -5.51
CA VAL A 99 1.99 -12.96 -6.55
C VAL A 99 2.49 -14.29 -5.98
N GLU A 100 2.76 -14.33 -4.67
CA GLU A 100 3.22 -15.49 -3.91
C GLU A 100 2.35 -15.70 -2.65
N VAL A 101 2.63 -16.78 -1.91
CA VAL A 101 2.01 -17.03 -0.60
C VAL A 101 2.51 -15.99 0.41
N THR A 102 1.63 -15.09 0.82
CA THR A 102 1.97 -13.99 1.73
C THR A 102 1.98 -14.41 3.20
N TRP A 103 2.87 -13.79 3.98
CA TRP A 103 3.03 -14.04 5.41
C TRP A 103 3.38 -12.79 6.23
N TYR A 104 3.93 -11.73 5.61
CA TYR A 104 4.39 -10.54 6.31
C TYR A 104 3.40 -9.37 6.28
N GLY A 105 2.93 -8.99 5.09
CA GLY A 105 1.76 -8.10 4.96
C GLY A 105 2.02 -6.60 4.95
N TYR A 106 3.27 -6.12 4.93
CA TYR A 106 3.58 -4.69 4.94
C TYR A 106 2.96 -3.94 3.75
N MET A 107 3.08 -4.50 2.54
CA MET A 107 2.57 -3.87 1.33
C MET A 107 1.05 -3.90 1.28
N GLY A 108 0.44 -5.04 1.60
CA GLY A 108 -1.00 -5.21 1.53
C GLY A 108 -1.73 -4.33 2.54
N TRP A 109 -1.40 -4.49 3.82
CA TRP A 109 -2.05 -3.74 4.90
C TRP A 109 -1.69 -2.25 4.89
N GLY A 110 -0.50 -1.89 4.43
CA GLY A 110 -0.09 -0.49 4.33
C GLY A 110 -0.84 0.33 3.29
N CYS A 111 -1.44 -0.31 2.30
CA CYS A 111 -2.34 0.38 1.38
C CYS A 111 -3.62 0.84 2.09
N LEU A 112 -4.08 0.17 3.16
CA LEU A 112 -5.20 0.71 3.97
C LEU A 112 -4.80 2.01 4.68
N ASP A 113 -3.58 2.05 5.25
CA ASP A 113 -3.06 3.23 5.96
C ASP A 113 -3.02 4.48 5.06
N TYR A 114 -2.59 4.32 3.81
CA TYR A 114 -2.54 5.44 2.86
C TYR A 114 -3.86 5.69 2.14
N PHE A 115 -4.56 4.66 1.67
CA PHE A 115 -5.74 4.85 0.81
C PHE A 115 -7.03 5.08 1.61
N VAL A 116 -7.29 4.23 2.61
CA VAL A 116 -8.57 4.23 3.35
C VAL A 116 -8.52 5.14 4.57
N GLU A 117 -7.39 5.18 5.26
CA GLU A 117 -7.23 5.90 6.53
C GLU A 117 -6.75 7.34 6.36
N GLN A 118 -6.42 7.72 5.13
CA GLN A 118 -6.20 9.09 4.71
C GLN A 118 -7.16 9.44 3.55
N PRO A 119 -8.48 9.37 3.78
CA PRO A 119 -9.48 9.54 2.72
C PRO A 119 -9.32 10.90 2.04
N GLY A 120 -9.40 10.92 0.71
CA GLY A 120 -9.22 12.14 -0.08
C GLY A 120 -7.77 12.61 -0.23
N ARG A 121 -6.78 11.91 0.34
CA ARG A 121 -5.38 12.34 0.21
C ARG A 121 -4.70 11.81 -1.03
N TYR A 122 -4.80 10.50 -1.28
CA TYR A 122 -4.11 9.83 -2.37
C TYR A 122 -5.12 9.12 -3.27
N THR A 123 -4.82 9.10 -4.56
CA THR A 123 -5.32 8.06 -5.45
C THR A 123 -4.77 6.69 -5.04
N PHE A 124 -5.36 5.60 -5.51
CA PHE A 124 -4.94 4.26 -5.12
C PHE A 124 -3.53 3.91 -5.64
N ASN A 125 -3.16 4.35 -6.83
CA ASN A 125 -1.80 4.21 -7.36
C ASN A 125 -0.78 5.02 -6.54
N GLU A 126 -1.12 6.26 -6.14
CA GLU A 126 -0.28 7.06 -5.24
C GLU A 126 -0.14 6.40 -3.87
N ALA A 127 -1.22 5.84 -3.31
CA ALA A 127 -1.18 5.13 -2.04
C ALA A 127 -0.31 3.87 -2.10
N PHE A 128 -0.40 3.11 -3.20
CA PHE A 128 0.48 1.96 -3.45
C PHE A 128 1.95 2.37 -3.54
N PHE A 129 2.24 3.43 -4.33
CA PHE A 129 3.60 3.94 -4.51
C PHE A 129 4.17 4.51 -3.20
N ALA A 130 3.40 5.31 -2.46
CA ALA A 130 3.76 5.82 -1.15
C ALA A 130 4.07 4.68 -0.18
N ASN A 131 3.25 3.63 -0.17
CA ASN A 131 3.49 2.47 0.68
C ASN A 131 4.74 1.68 0.27
N HIS A 132 5.01 1.56 -1.02
CA HIS A 132 6.23 0.92 -1.50
C HIS A 132 7.47 1.70 -1.08
N HIS A 133 7.46 3.03 -1.19
CA HIS A 133 8.56 3.86 -0.73
C HIS A 133 8.69 3.89 0.80
N ALA A 134 7.59 3.78 1.54
CA ALA A 134 7.63 3.56 2.99
C ALA A 134 8.33 2.25 3.34
N LEU A 135 8.06 1.17 2.60
CA LEU A 135 8.74 -0.12 2.73
C LEU A 135 10.24 0.02 2.44
N ILE A 136 10.60 0.60 1.28
CA ILE A 136 12.00 0.77 0.87
C ILE A 136 12.76 1.61 1.90
N HIS A 137 12.17 2.73 2.34
CA HIS A 137 12.76 3.57 3.38
C HIS A 137 12.99 2.77 4.68
N ARG A 138 12.01 1.94 5.10
CA ARG A 138 12.16 1.11 6.29
C ARG A 138 13.26 0.06 6.12
N LEU A 139 13.38 -0.57 4.94
CA LEU A 139 14.48 -1.48 4.63
C LEU A 139 15.85 -0.79 4.69
N GLU A 140 16.01 0.32 3.98
CA GLU A 140 17.28 1.05 3.88
C GLU A 140 17.73 1.60 5.24
N THR A 141 16.81 2.08 6.08
CA THR A 141 17.17 2.64 7.40
C THR A 141 17.29 1.60 8.51
N SER A 142 16.53 0.50 8.44
CA SER A 142 16.51 -0.55 9.47
C SER A 142 17.48 -1.70 9.19
N PHE A 143 17.66 -2.04 7.91
CA PHE A 143 18.38 -3.23 7.44
C PHE A 143 19.18 -2.95 6.15
N PRO A 144 20.10 -1.96 6.13
CA PRO A 144 20.78 -1.51 4.91
C PRO A 144 21.54 -2.63 4.18
N GLU A 145 22.09 -3.61 4.91
CA GLU A 145 22.85 -4.73 4.33
C GLU A 145 22.04 -5.60 3.36
N ILE A 146 20.71 -5.66 3.53
CA ILE A 146 19.83 -6.48 2.67
C ILE A 146 18.90 -5.65 1.79
N ALA A 147 18.78 -4.34 2.04
CA ALA A 147 17.82 -3.49 1.38
C ALA A 147 17.93 -3.50 -0.16
N ARG A 148 19.14 -3.77 -0.65
CA ARG A 148 19.48 -3.86 -2.09
C ARG A 148 19.81 -5.28 -2.55
N HIS A 149 19.50 -6.29 -1.73
CA HIS A 149 19.67 -7.68 -2.14
C HIS A 149 18.74 -7.98 -3.31
N ILE A 150 19.28 -8.58 -4.37
CA ILE A 150 18.51 -9.04 -5.53
C ILE A 150 18.27 -10.54 -5.35
N PRO A 151 17.01 -11.01 -5.38
CA PRO A 151 16.71 -12.43 -5.32
C PRO A 151 17.47 -13.19 -6.42
N SER A 152 18.10 -14.30 -6.04
CA SER A 152 18.74 -15.21 -7.00
C SER A 152 18.06 -16.57 -6.94
N ASN A 153 18.24 -17.38 -7.98
CA ASN A 153 17.76 -18.78 -7.99
C ASN A 153 18.46 -19.67 -6.95
N SER A 154 19.40 -19.12 -6.18
CA SER A 154 20.04 -19.82 -5.07
C SER A 154 19.08 -20.01 -3.90
N ARG A 155 19.10 -21.20 -3.29
CA ARG A 155 18.41 -21.48 -2.02
C ARG A 155 19.09 -20.80 -0.82
N ALA A 156 20.25 -20.17 -1.01
CA ALA A 156 20.98 -19.49 0.06
C ALA A 156 20.19 -18.27 0.53
N ARG A 157 19.91 -18.22 1.84
CA ARG A 157 19.23 -17.07 2.44
C ARG A 157 20.22 -15.90 2.53
N PRO A 158 19.80 -14.66 2.25
CA PRO A 158 20.66 -13.50 2.45
C PRO A 158 21.09 -13.40 3.91
N HIS A 159 22.37 -13.08 4.12
CA HIS A 159 22.87 -12.75 5.45
C HIS A 159 22.17 -11.48 5.94
N ILE A 160 21.65 -11.53 7.16
CA ILE A 160 21.01 -10.39 7.80
C ILE A 160 21.90 -10.00 8.97
N GLY A 161 22.55 -8.85 8.86
CA GLY A 161 23.34 -8.26 9.93
C GLY A 161 22.50 -7.85 11.14
N ARG A 162 23.18 -7.19 12.08
CA ARG A 162 22.53 -6.74 13.32
C ARG A 162 21.52 -5.61 13.00
N PRO A 163 20.35 -5.58 13.67
CA PRO A 163 19.39 -4.49 13.49
C PRO A 163 20.01 -3.12 13.76
N SER A 164 19.72 -2.14 12.89
CA SER A 164 20.20 -0.76 13.06
C SER A 164 19.60 -0.13 14.35
N PRO A 165 20.11 1.03 14.82
CA PRO A 165 19.46 1.78 15.88
C PRO A 165 17.99 2.09 15.57
N GLU A 166 17.66 2.35 14.31
CA GLU A 166 16.29 2.63 13.87
C GLU A 166 15.42 1.37 13.93
N ALA A 167 15.94 0.23 13.47
CA ALA A 167 15.27 -1.06 13.61
C ALA A 167 14.91 -1.36 15.08
N ARG A 168 15.82 -1.06 16.01
CA ARG A 168 15.59 -1.25 17.46
C ARG A 168 14.50 -0.33 18.00
N LYS A 169 14.45 0.94 17.59
CA LYS A 169 13.36 1.86 17.98
C LYS A 169 11.99 1.35 17.51
N LEU A 170 11.95 0.80 16.30
CA LEU A 170 10.74 0.20 15.70
C LEU A 170 10.48 -1.24 16.17
N ARG A 171 11.35 -1.81 17.02
CA ARG A 171 11.30 -3.20 17.52
C ARG A 171 11.29 -4.24 16.39
N LEU A 172 11.99 -3.94 15.29
CA LEU A 172 12.10 -4.82 14.14
C LEU A 172 13.25 -5.82 14.31
N GLY A 173 12.99 -7.07 13.99
CA GLY A 173 13.96 -8.16 14.03
C GLY A 173 14.31 -8.73 12.66
N THR A 174 15.09 -9.80 12.65
CA THR A 174 15.51 -10.51 11.43
C THR A 174 14.32 -11.00 10.59
N ASN A 175 13.21 -11.38 11.21
CA ASN A 175 12.01 -11.78 10.47
C ASN A 175 11.33 -10.60 9.78
N ASP A 176 11.36 -9.41 10.38
CA ASP A 176 10.89 -8.18 9.72
C ASP A 176 11.75 -7.84 8.51
N ALA A 177 13.08 -7.98 8.64
CA ALA A 177 14.00 -7.79 7.53
C ALA A 177 13.66 -8.67 6.32
N ARG A 178 13.40 -9.98 6.57
CA ARG A 178 12.98 -10.94 5.53
C ARG A 178 11.61 -10.59 4.95
N GLY A 179 10.68 -10.20 5.80
CA GLY A 179 9.31 -9.90 5.40
C GLY A 179 9.20 -8.64 4.57
N LEU A 180 9.92 -7.59 4.96
CA LEU A 180 10.02 -6.36 4.17
C LEU A 180 10.67 -6.65 2.81
N LEU A 181 11.78 -7.39 2.79
CA LEU A 181 12.45 -7.76 1.54
C LEU A 181 11.53 -8.60 0.64
N PHE A 182 10.79 -9.55 1.23
CA PHE A 182 9.80 -10.35 0.52
C PHE A 182 8.74 -9.44 -0.10
N ASP A 183 8.02 -8.65 0.69
CA ASP A 183 6.94 -7.77 0.23
C ASP A 183 7.39 -6.74 -0.83
N ARG A 184 8.66 -6.31 -0.82
CA ARG A 184 9.25 -5.44 -1.86
C ARG A 184 9.14 -6.06 -3.26
N ASP A 185 9.31 -7.37 -3.36
CA ASP A 185 9.57 -8.06 -4.63
C ASP A 185 8.34 -8.77 -5.21
N ILE A 186 7.31 -9.02 -4.40
CA ILE A 186 6.25 -10.00 -4.69
C ILE A 186 4.84 -9.42 -4.70
N VAL A 187 4.70 -8.09 -4.66
CA VAL A 187 3.39 -7.43 -4.78
C VAL A 187 3.29 -6.70 -6.11
N ALA A 188 2.31 -7.08 -6.92
CA ALA A 188 2.02 -6.44 -8.19
C ALA A 188 0.89 -5.42 -8.05
N PHE A 189 0.91 -4.41 -8.92
CA PHE A 189 -0.19 -3.48 -9.16
C PHE A 189 -0.67 -3.67 -10.60
N TYR A 190 -1.99 -3.76 -10.79
CA TYR A 190 -2.66 -3.91 -12.07
C TYR A 190 -3.70 -2.81 -12.23
N GLY A 191 -3.87 -2.31 -13.45
CA GLY A 191 -4.92 -1.36 -13.78
C GLY A 191 -4.45 -0.18 -14.61
N ASP A 192 -5.38 0.70 -14.95
CA ASP A 192 -5.10 1.94 -15.66
C ASP A 192 -4.52 2.99 -14.70
N PRO A 193 -3.25 3.42 -14.82
CA PRO A 193 -2.68 4.45 -13.97
C PRO A 193 -3.29 5.84 -14.17
N ALA A 194 -3.99 6.09 -15.29
CA ALA A 194 -4.68 7.36 -15.52
C ALA A 194 -5.99 7.45 -14.73
N TRP A 195 -6.60 6.31 -14.36
CA TRP A 195 -7.81 6.31 -13.55
C TRP A 195 -7.52 6.82 -12.13
N GLN A 196 -8.07 7.98 -11.80
CA GLN A 196 -7.90 8.65 -10.51
C GLN A 196 -8.83 8.04 -9.45
N ALA A 197 -8.61 6.77 -9.11
CA ALA A 197 -9.37 6.08 -8.07
C ALA A 197 -9.02 6.67 -6.70
N LYS A 198 -9.90 7.49 -6.13
CA LYS A 198 -9.66 8.26 -4.92
C LYS A 198 -10.82 8.10 -3.95
N MET A 199 -10.52 7.86 -2.67
CA MET A 199 -11.55 7.88 -1.63
C MET A 199 -12.16 9.29 -1.55
N ALA A 200 -13.47 9.38 -1.32
CA ALA A 200 -14.11 10.66 -1.01
C ALA A 200 -13.41 11.33 0.18
N ASP A 201 -13.37 12.66 0.19
CA ASP A 201 -12.76 13.42 1.28
C ASP A 201 -13.40 13.06 2.61
N GLY A 202 -12.56 12.92 3.63
CA GLY A 202 -13.01 12.50 4.96
C GLY A 202 -12.11 13.03 6.07
N LYS A 203 -12.30 12.48 7.27
CA LYS A 203 -11.53 12.88 8.43
C LYS A 203 -10.06 12.47 8.28
N LEU A 204 -9.17 13.44 8.41
CA LEU A 204 -7.72 13.23 8.46
C LEU A 204 -7.19 13.53 9.87
N ASN A 205 -6.34 12.65 10.40
CA ASN A 205 -5.73 12.84 11.73
C ASN A 205 -4.65 13.93 11.76
N TRP A 206 -4.19 14.37 10.58
CA TRP A 206 -3.28 15.48 10.38
C TRP A 206 -3.52 16.14 9.02
N GLU A 207 -3.09 17.37 8.87
CA GLU A 207 -2.98 18.04 7.58
C GLU A 207 -1.58 17.88 7.01
N GLN A 208 -1.47 17.95 5.70
CA GLN A 208 -0.20 17.99 5.01
C GLN A 208 -0.30 18.99 3.87
N ILE A 209 0.67 19.90 3.80
CA ILE A 209 0.69 20.98 2.84
C ILE A 209 2.08 21.03 2.24
N LEU A 210 2.18 21.11 0.92
CA LEU A 210 3.40 21.40 0.20
C LEU A 210 3.19 22.68 -0.60
N VAL A 211 3.94 23.73 -0.26
CA VAL A 211 3.90 25.02 -0.94
C VAL A 211 5.23 25.25 -1.65
N ARG A 212 5.19 25.85 -2.83
CA ARG A 212 6.38 26.27 -3.58
C ARG A 212 6.34 27.77 -3.85
N GLU A 213 7.43 28.45 -3.54
CA GLU A 213 7.66 29.88 -3.81
C GLU A 213 9.01 30.02 -4.53
N GLY A 214 8.98 30.15 -5.86
CA GLY A 214 10.18 30.10 -6.68
C GLY A 214 10.86 28.73 -6.60
N ASP A 215 12.13 28.70 -6.16
CA ASP A 215 12.90 27.46 -5.96
C ASP A 215 12.73 26.89 -4.54
N GLU A 216 12.09 27.63 -3.63
CA GLU A 216 11.90 27.21 -2.24
C GLU A 216 10.60 26.42 -2.09
N HIS A 217 10.69 25.27 -1.42
CA HIS A 217 9.58 24.37 -1.14
C HIS A 217 9.44 24.22 0.38
N ARG A 218 8.20 24.31 0.87
CA ARG A 218 7.85 24.17 2.28
C ARG A 218 6.85 23.04 2.43
N PHE A 219 7.28 21.98 3.12
CA PHE A 219 6.44 20.85 3.46
C PHE A 219 6.07 20.91 4.94
N THR A 220 4.77 20.96 5.24
CA THR A 220 4.25 21.08 6.60
C THR A 220 3.28 19.95 6.92
N VAL A 221 3.43 19.32 8.10
CA VAL A 221 2.48 18.35 8.65
C VAL A 221 1.92 18.88 9.97
N LEU A 222 0.61 19.09 10.04
CA LEU A 222 -0.07 19.69 11.20
C LEU A 222 -0.95 18.65 11.91
N PRO A 223 -0.74 18.37 13.21
CA PRO A 223 -1.56 17.40 13.94
C PRO A 223 -3.00 17.92 14.16
N LYS A 224 -4.02 17.09 13.92
CA LYS A 224 -5.45 17.46 14.07
C LYS A 224 -6.20 16.68 15.17
N LEU A 225 -5.59 15.65 15.76
CA LEU A 225 -6.23 14.76 16.74
C LEU A 225 -5.47 14.68 18.07
N GLY A 226 -4.88 15.79 18.51
CA GLY A 226 -4.10 15.85 19.74
C GLY A 226 -3.02 14.77 19.77
N ARG A 227 -2.89 14.03 20.89
CA ARG A 227 -1.87 12.98 21.09
C ARG A 227 -1.96 11.81 20.10
N ASN A 228 -3.09 11.62 19.44
CA ASN A 228 -3.32 10.49 18.53
C ASN A 228 -3.06 10.84 17.05
N SER A 229 -2.68 12.09 16.75
CA SER A 229 -2.56 12.57 15.37
C SER A 229 -1.66 11.68 14.51
N TYR A 230 -0.47 11.31 14.98
CA TYR A 230 0.48 10.52 14.19
C TYR A 230 0.50 9.02 14.55
N GLN A 231 -0.47 8.56 15.34
CA GLN A 231 -0.61 7.15 15.69
C GLN A 231 -1.33 6.37 14.57
N PRO A 232 -1.16 5.04 14.51
CA PRO A 232 -1.91 4.21 13.57
C PRO A 232 -3.42 4.39 13.80
N VAL A 233 -4.18 4.65 12.73
CA VAL A 233 -5.65 4.81 12.80
C VAL A 233 -6.31 3.49 13.18
N ASN A 234 -5.83 2.39 12.60
CA ASN A 234 -6.27 1.04 12.92
C ASN A 234 -5.07 0.12 13.11
N THR A 235 -5.07 -0.64 14.20
CA THR A 235 -4.03 -1.63 14.51
C THR A 235 -4.44 -3.06 14.18
N ASN A 236 -5.67 -3.28 13.69
CA ASN A 236 -6.11 -4.58 13.20
C ASN A 236 -5.33 -4.97 11.93
N GLY A 237 -4.85 -6.21 11.89
CA GLY A 237 -3.93 -6.69 10.85
C GLY A 237 -2.47 -6.66 11.29
N VAL A 238 -1.57 -6.94 10.34
CA VAL A 238 -0.12 -7.01 10.59
C VAL A 238 0.59 -5.80 10.01
N GLN A 239 1.74 -5.44 10.58
CA GLN A 239 2.63 -4.40 10.04
C GLN A 239 1.95 -3.04 9.78
N ARG A 240 1.00 -2.67 10.65
CA ARG A 240 0.22 -1.42 10.58
C ARG A 240 0.97 -0.23 11.17
N GLY A 241 0.76 0.94 10.56
CA GLY A 241 1.14 2.24 11.11
C GLY A 241 2.62 2.62 11.07
N TYR A 242 2.88 3.83 11.57
CA TYR A 242 4.20 4.47 11.60
C TYR A 242 4.87 4.49 10.22
N ARG A 243 4.05 4.68 9.19
CA ARG A 243 4.48 4.97 7.83
C ARG A 243 4.82 6.45 7.71
N PRO A 244 5.84 6.81 6.91
CA PRO A 244 6.26 8.19 6.76
C PRO A 244 5.16 9.04 6.10
N PHE A 245 5.24 10.34 6.32
CA PHE A 245 4.45 11.32 5.56
C PHE A 245 5.07 11.46 4.17
N ILE A 246 4.26 11.39 3.11
CA ILE A 246 4.75 11.45 1.72
C ILE A 246 3.94 12.48 0.96
N SER A 247 4.61 13.38 0.23
CA SER A 247 3.97 14.33 -0.68
C SER A 247 4.60 14.24 -2.05
N PHE A 248 3.77 14.08 -3.07
CA PHE A 248 4.19 14.09 -4.46
C PHE A 248 4.38 15.53 -4.96
N PHE A 249 5.28 15.69 -5.92
CA PHE A 249 5.49 16.95 -6.63
C PHE A 249 4.69 16.93 -7.93
N ASP A 250 4.08 18.07 -8.28
CA ASP A 250 3.35 18.23 -9.53
C ASP A 250 4.26 18.09 -10.76
N LYS A 251 5.56 18.37 -10.59
CA LYS A 251 6.60 18.24 -11.60
C LYS A 251 7.85 17.63 -10.98
N ARG A 252 8.66 16.98 -11.80
CA ARG A 252 9.98 16.54 -11.37
C ARG A 252 10.83 17.74 -10.98
N ILE A 253 11.53 17.63 -9.86
CA ILE A 253 12.50 18.63 -9.40
C ILE A 253 13.93 18.11 -9.59
N GLY A 254 14.88 19.02 -9.74
CA GLY A 254 16.31 18.72 -9.69
C GLY A 254 16.79 18.41 -8.27
N PRO A 255 18.11 18.26 -8.06
CA PRO A 255 18.68 17.98 -6.75
C PRO A 255 18.25 19.00 -5.69
N ALA A 256 17.68 18.50 -4.59
CA ALA A 256 17.20 19.33 -3.50
C ALA A 256 18.27 19.58 -2.43
N LYS A 257 18.32 20.80 -1.91
CA LYS A 257 19.11 21.17 -0.73
C LYS A 257 18.18 21.52 0.43
N ILE A 258 18.23 20.73 1.50
CA ILE A 258 17.46 21.01 2.72
C ILE A 258 18.01 22.28 3.38
N VAL A 259 17.10 23.21 3.68
CA VAL A 259 17.36 24.50 4.35
C VAL A 259 17.06 24.38 5.85
N SER A 260 15.95 23.71 6.22
CA SER A 260 15.57 23.45 7.61
C SER A 260 14.84 22.11 7.75
N GLY A 261 14.85 21.53 8.95
CA GLY A 261 14.20 20.25 9.26
C GLY A 261 15.06 19.02 8.98
N GLN A 262 16.37 19.18 8.78
CA GLN A 262 17.30 18.06 8.50
C GLN A 262 17.33 17.01 9.63
N GLU A 263 17.13 17.44 10.87
CA GLU A 263 17.06 16.59 12.06
C GLU A 263 15.87 15.62 12.06
N LEU A 264 14.84 15.92 11.26
CA LEU A 264 13.69 15.04 11.03
C LEU A 264 13.98 13.96 9.98
N ASN A 265 15.19 13.97 9.39
CA ASN A 265 15.68 13.03 8.39
C ASN A 265 14.75 12.90 7.16
N PRO A 266 14.34 14.01 6.52
CA PRO A 266 13.55 13.94 5.31
C PRO A 266 14.37 13.33 4.16
N VAL A 267 13.68 12.61 3.27
CA VAL A 267 14.21 12.17 1.98
C VAL A 267 13.48 12.95 0.90
N VAL A 268 14.23 13.74 0.13
CA VAL A 268 13.70 14.50 -1.02
C VAL A 268 14.24 13.87 -2.29
N THR A 269 13.34 13.36 -3.12
CA THR A 269 13.66 12.79 -4.44
C THR A 269 13.32 13.81 -5.52
N ASP A 270 13.33 13.39 -6.79
CA ASP A 270 12.83 14.21 -7.89
C ASP A 270 11.30 14.24 -7.98
N THR A 271 10.58 13.31 -7.34
CA THR A 271 9.12 13.14 -7.51
C THR A 271 8.32 13.27 -6.22
N PHE A 272 8.95 13.15 -5.05
CA PHE A 272 8.29 13.29 -3.77
C PHE A 272 9.25 13.67 -2.63
N ILE A 273 8.68 14.20 -1.55
CA ILE A 273 9.29 14.29 -0.23
C ILE A 273 8.69 13.21 0.69
N LEU A 274 9.55 12.57 1.48
CA LEU A 274 9.20 11.59 2.51
C LEU A 274 9.77 12.05 3.85
N VAL A 275 8.93 12.10 4.89
CA VAL A 275 9.35 12.43 6.26
C VAL A 275 9.01 11.27 7.21
N PRO A 276 10.00 10.67 7.89
CA PRO A 276 9.78 9.59 8.85
C PRO A 276 8.74 9.93 9.93
N ASN A 277 7.90 8.96 10.27
CA ASN A 277 6.95 9.05 11.39
C ASN A 277 7.21 7.93 12.42
N PRO A 278 8.35 7.95 13.13
CA PRO A 278 8.64 6.93 14.13
C PRO A 278 7.67 7.03 15.32
N PRO A 279 7.37 5.92 16.02
CA PRO A 279 6.60 5.94 17.25
C PRO A 279 7.20 6.92 18.26
N SER A 280 6.39 7.82 18.78
CA SER A 280 6.80 8.81 19.78
C SER A 280 5.87 8.78 20.98
N LYS A 281 6.45 8.88 22.18
CA LYS A 281 5.72 9.11 23.43
C LYS A 281 5.42 10.59 23.67
N GLN A 282 6.11 11.47 22.96
CA GLN A 282 5.91 12.91 23.07
C GLN A 282 4.64 13.32 22.31
N PRO A 283 3.93 14.38 22.76
CA PRO A 283 2.83 14.93 21.99
C PRO A 283 3.28 15.29 20.56
N PRO A 284 2.47 14.98 19.53
CA PRO A 284 2.83 15.30 18.16
C PRO A 284 2.93 16.81 18.00
N LYS A 285 4.01 17.24 17.36
CA LYS A 285 4.27 18.64 17.02
C LYS A 285 4.06 18.85 15.52
N SER A 286 3.91 20.11 15.13
CA SER A 286 4.02 20.47 13.72
C SER A 286 5.40 20.04 13.20
N ILE A 287 5.43 19.47 12.01
CA ILE A 287 6.65 19.15 11.27
C ILE A 287 6.74 20.14 10.12
N GLU A 288 7.89 20.77 9.97
CA GLU A 288 8.20 21.62 8.83
C GLU A 288 9.54 21.23 8.24
N ILE A 289 9.57 21.02 6.92
CA ILE A 289 10.79 20.87 6.13
C ILE A 289 10.80 21.97 5.08
N VAL A 290 11.90 22.73 5.02
CA VAL A 290 12.13 23.68 3.93
C VAL A 290 13.31 23.19 3.12
N PHE A 291 13.16 23.12 1.80
CA PHE A 291 14.24 22.75 0.89
C PHE A 291 14.19 23.62 -0.38
N ARG A 292 15.34 23.74 -1.05
CA ARG A 292 15.45 24.43 -2.34
C ARG A 292 15.73 23.45 -3.45
N ALA A 293 14.96 23.53 -4.51
CA ALA A 293 15.13 22.74 -5.72
C ALA A 293 14.53 23.50 -6.91
N LYS A 294 15.17 23.38 -8.07
CA LYS A 294 14.63 23.86 -9.34
C LYS A 294 13.75 22.78 -9.95
N ASP A 295 12.93 23.15 -10.93
CA ASP A 295 12.36 22.13 -11.82
C ASP A 295 13.49 21.34 -12.49
N ALA A 296 13.28 20.04 -12.67
CA ALA A 296 14.16 19.27 -13.52
C ALA A 296 14.04 19.80 -14.95
N ASP A 297 15.17 20.02 -15.62
CA ASP A 297 15.15 20.38 -17.03
C ASP A 297 14.40 19.29 -17.81
N ALA A 298 13.59 19.69 -18.79
CA ALA A 298 12.91 18.78 -19.69
C ALA A 298 13.93 18.13 -20.64
N SER A 299 14.79 17.26 -20.11
CA SER A 299 15.81 16.54 -20.86
C SER A 299 15.73 15.05 -20.56
N HIS A 300 15.05 14.37 -21.49
CA HIS A 300 14.97 12.94 -21.80
C HIS A 300 14.13 12.02 -20.89
#